data_AF-A0A1Y2AFD8-F1
#
_entry.id   AF-A0A1Y2AFD8-F1
#
_cell.length_a   1.000
_cell.length_b   1.000
_cell.length_c   1.000
_cell.angle_alpha   90.00
_cell.angle_beta   90.00
_cell.angle_gamma   90.00
#
_symmetry.space_group_name_H-M   'P 1'
#
loop_
_entity.id
_entity.type
_entity.pdbx_description
1 polymer ?
#
loop_
_entity_poly.entity_id
_entity_poly.type
_entity_poly.pdbx_seq_one_letter_code
_entity_poly.pdbx_strand_id
1 'polypeptide(L)'
;MINSLERYVVSEKVKKIRKRNVKDDLSDYMEDKFNNNFVYDKDTNLLDIKNDVMVKCIIINSLGEKTRKIIEGQGKTAFQTWKILKHSFTRSPERRKLEIQNKISNLKYNEDQDINISMAKLQNAIEELE
;
A
#
# COMPACT_ATOMS: atom_id res chain seq x y z
N MET A 1 7.82 -6.99 25.18
CA MET A 1 6.57 -6.31 24.78
C MET A 1 6.65 -5.93 23.33
N ILE A 2 5.83 -6.52 22.46
CA ILE A 2 5.57 -6.09 21.07
C ILE A 2 4.73 -4.79 21.09
N ASN A 3 4.96 -3.91 22.06
CA ASN A 3 4.17 -2.71 22.27
C ASN A 3 4.80 -1.59 21.45
N SER A 4 3.99 -0.95 20.59
CA SER A 4 4.25 0.32 19.89
C SER A 4 4.75 0.27 18.44
N LEU A 5 5.03 -0.89 17.83
CA LEU A 5 5.46 -0.91 16.41
C LEU A 5 4.33 -0.60 15.42
N GLU A 6 3.08 -0.96 15.76
CA GLU A 6 1.88 -0.63 14.98
C GLU A 6 1.72 0.89 14.76
N ARG A 7 2.17 1.72 15.72
CA ARG A 7 2.01 3.17 15.64
C ARG A 7 2.73 3.77 14.43
N TYR A 8 3.78 3.11 13.92
CA TYR A 8 4.52 3.53 12.73
C TYR A 8 3.81 3.21 11.40
N VAL A 9 2.78 2.35 11.41
CA VAL A 9 1.90 2.14 10.25
C VAL A 9 0.59 2.92 10.34
N VAL A 10 0.14 3.25 11.55
CA VAL A 10 -1.10 4.02 11.79
C VAL A 10 -0.86 5.53 11.71
N SER A 11 0.30 6.02 12.14
CA SER A 11 0.63 7.45 12.17
C SER A 11 1.98 7.74 11.52
N GLU A 12 2.10 8.89 10.85
CA GLU A 12 3.36 9.33 10.23
C GLU A 12 4.32 9.86 11.30
N LYS A 13 5.05 8.96 11.95
CA LYS A 13 6.06 9.27 12.98
C LYS A 13 7.41 9.66 12.42
N VAL A 14 7.74 9.16 11.24
CA VAL A 14 8.99 9.43 10.54
C VAL A 14 8.66 10.02 9.19
N LYS A 15 9.32 11.13 8.87
CA LYS A 15 9.14 11.83 7.60
C LYS A 15 10.48 11.99 6.90
N LYS A 16 10.53 11.56 5.63
CA LYS A 16 11.70 11.69 4.77
C LYS A 16 11.51 12.83 3.77
N ILE A 17 12.47 13.74 3.74
CA ILE A 17 12.48 14.94 2.90
C ILE A 17 13.58 14.79 1.85
N ARG A 18 13.31 15.19 0.60
CA ARG A 18 14.37 15.26 -0.42
C ARG A 18 15.32 16.40 -0.07
N LYS A 19 16.64 16.18 -0.12
CA LYS A 19 17.64 17.23 0.18
C LYS A 19 17.39 18.53 -0.61
N ARG A 20 17.05 18.41 -1.90
CA ARG A 20 16.72 19.57 -2.77
C ARG A 20 15.51 20.42 -2.32
N ASN A 21 14.67 19.89 -1.43
CA ASN A 21 13.48 20.58 -0.91
C ASN A 21 13.74 21.22 0.46
N VAL A 22 14.91 21.01 1.06
CA VAL A 22 15.31 21.64 2.33
C VAL A 22 15.73 23.07 2.01
N LYS A 23 15.17 24.04 2.75
CA LYS A 23 15.50 25.47 2.61
C LYS A 23 16.57 25.92 3.61
N ASP A 24 16.76 25.16 4.67
CA ASP A 24 17.70 25.41 5.75
C ASP A 24 19.06 24.73 5.46
N ASP A 25 20.02 24.90 6.37
CA ASP A 25 21.26 24.14 6.34
C ASP A 25 20.99 22.63 6.54
N LEU A 26 21.63 21.81 5.71
CA LEU A 26 21.54 20.35 5.76
C LEU A 26 22.27 19.76 6.97
N SER A 27 23.19 20.51 7.59
CA SER A 27 23.95 20.06 8.76
C SER A 27 23.07 19.73 9.98
N ASP A 28 21.89 20.36 10.07
CA ASP A 28 20.90 20.14 11.14
C ASP A 28 20.10 18.84 10.95
N TYR A 29 20.23 18.15 9.81
CA TYR A 29 19.38 17.02 9.46
C TYR A 29 20.14 15.69 9.55
N MET A 30 19.43 14.64 9.97
CA MET A 30 19.96 13.28 9.90
C MET A 30 19.83 12.74 8.47
N GLU A 31 20.94 12.28 7.89
CA GLU A 31 20.93 11.70 6.55
C GLU A 31 20.32 10.29 6.50
N ASP A 32 19.63 9.98 5.40
CA ASP A 32 19.18 8.61 5.15
C ASP A 32 20.33 7.73 4.66
N LYS A 33 20.76 6.80 5.52
CA LYS A 33 21.88 5.87 5.25
C LYS A 33 21.68 4.98 4.02
N PHE A 34 20.43 4.79 3.58
CA PHE A 34 20.12 3.94 2.42
C PHE A 34 19.90 4.75 1.14
N ASN A 35 19.73 6.07 1.24
CA ASN A 35 19.48 6.92 0.09
C ASN A 35 19.95 8.36 0.31
N ASN A 36 21.09 8.68 -0.31
CA ASN A 36 21.78 9.96 -0.16
C ASN A 36 20.97 11.18 -0.66
N ASN A 37 19.84 10.97 -1.33
CA ASN A 37 18.95 12.05 -1.76
C ASN A 37 17.94 12.47 -0.69
N PHE A 38 17.87 11.76 0.44
CA PHE A 38 16.91 12.02 1.51
C PHE A 38 17.58 12.32 2.85
N VAL A 39 16.86 13.10 3.64
CA VAL A 39 17.12 13.35 5.06
C VAL A 39 15.84 13.12 5.85
N TYR A 40 15.97 12.86 7.14
CA TYR A 40 14.84 12.80 8.07
C TYR A 40 14.49 14.19 8.58
N ASP A 41 13.20 14.46 8.76
CA ASP A 41 12.69 15.71 9.34
C ASP A 41 13.33 15.97 10.73
N LYS A 42 13.60 17.25 11.07
CA LYS A 42 14.36 17.65 12.28
C LYS A 42 13.73 17.13 13.58
N ASP A 43 12.40 16.99 13.60
CA ASP A 43 11.67 16.50 14.76
C ASP A 43 11.79 14.97 14.95
N THR A 44 12.42 14.27 14.00
CA THR A 44 12.57 12.81 14.04
C THR A 44 13.79 12.43 14.86
N ASN A 45 13.60 11.63 15.91
CA ASN A 45 14.70 11.06 16.67
C ASN A 45 15.22 9.73 16.08
N LEU A 46 16.44 9.35 16.48
CA LEU A 46 17.11 8.14 16.00
C LEU A 46 16.35 6.85 16.33
N LEU A 47 15.64 6.79 17.46
CA LEU A 47 14.87 5.63 17.86
C LEU A 47 13.67 5.41 16.93
N ASP A 48 12.95 6.48 16.59
CA ASP A 48 11.85 6.45 15.64
C ASP A 48 12.31 6.00 14.25
N ILE A 49 13.48 6.49 13.79
CA ILE A 49 14.08 6.05 12.52
C ILE A 49 14.35 4.54 12.53
N LYS A 50 14.98 4.03 13.59
CA LYS A 50 15.28 2.59 13.71
C LYS A 50 14.01 1.74 13.70
N ASN A 51 12.99 2.18 14.44
CA ASN A 51 11.71 1.47 14.50
C ASN A 51 10.97 1.51 13.16
N ASP A 52 10.94 2.65 12.47
CA ASP A 52 10.34 2.77 11.13
C ASP A 52 11.01 1.85 10.12
N VAL A 53 12.35 1.80 10.10
CA VAL A 53 13.11 0.89 9.25
C VAL A 53 12.78 -0.56 9.57
N MET A 54 12.76 -0.93 10.86
CA MET A 54 12.43 -2.29 11.30
C MET A 54 11.02 -2.69 10.85
N VAL A 55 10.01 -1.84 11.09
CA VAL A 55 8.63 -2.11 10.70
C VAL A 55 8.48 -2.20 9.19
N LYS A 56 9.13 -1.32 8.44
CA LYS A 56 9.15 -1.37 6.98
C LYS A 56 9.73 -2.70 6.49
N CYS A 57 10.85 -3.15 7.06
CA CYS A 57 11.46 -4.44 6.73
C CYS A 57 10.52 -5.61 7.04
N ILE A 58 9.84 -5.59 8.19
CA ILE A 58 8.83 -6.61 8.54
C ILE A 58 7.75 -6.67 7.47
N ILE A 59 7.14 -5.52 7.11
CA ILE A 59 6.11 -5.46 6.08
C ILE A 59 6.61 -6.03 4.76
N ILE A 60 7.76 -5.55 4.27
CA ILE A 60 8.34 -5.96 2.98
C ILE A 60 8.65 -7.45 2.94
N ASN A 61 9.16 -8.00 4.03
CA ASN A 61 9.50 -9.42 4.14
C ASN A 61 8.26 -10.31 4.21
N SER A 62 7.12 -9.79 4.68
CA SER A 62 5.83 -10.49 4.67
C SER A 62 5.14 -10.50 3.29
N LEU A 63 5.65 -9.74 2.30
CA LEU A 63 5.07 -9.69 0.96
C LEU A 63 5.68 -10.75 0.03
N GLY A 64 4.85 -11.27 -0.89
CA GLY A 64 5.31 -12.05 -2.03
C GLY A 64 6.16 -11.22 -3.01
N GLU A 65 7.02 -11.90 -3.77
CA GLU A 65 8.08 -11.28 -4.58
C GLU A 65 7.58 -10.19 -5.54
N LYS A 66 6.44 -10.43 -6.22
CA LYS A 66 5.85 -9.48 -7.17
C LYS A 66 5.44 -8.17 -6.47
N THR A 67 4.76 -8.26 -5.34
CA THR A 67 4.29 -7.09 -4.57
C THR A 67 5.47 -6.36 -3.92
N ARG A 68 6.47 -7.10 -3.44
CA ARG A 68 7.71 -6.55 -2.88
C ARG A 68 8.40 -5.60 -3.86
N LYS A 69 8.64 -6.04 -5.09
CA LYS A 69 9.29 -5.24 -6.16
C LYS A 69 8.55 -3.92 -6.44
N ILE A 70 7.22 -3.92 -6.37
CA ILE A 70 6.41 -2.71 -6.58
C ILE A 70 6.57 -1.72 -5.40
N ILE A 71 6.55 -2.24 -4.17
CA ILE A 71 6.57 -1.42 -2.95
C ILE A 71 7.95 -0.83 -2.64
N GLU A 72 9.03 -1.58 -2.89
CA GLU A 72 10.41 -1.13 -2.61
C GLU A 72 10.77 0.18 -3.32
N GLY A 73 10.20 0.42 -4.50
CA GLY A 73 10.43 1.66 -5.27
C GLY A 73 9.56 2.86 -4.87
N GLN A 74 8.54 2.67 -4.03
CA GLN A 74 7.49 3.68 -3.82
C GLN A 74 7.37 4.15 -2.36
N GLY A 75 7.48 3.24 -1.39
CA GLY A 75 7.35 3.58 0.03
C GLY A 75 8.68 3.98 0.66
N LYS A 76 8.78 5.20 1.19
CA LYS A 76 10.03 5.68 1.83
C LYS A 76 10.11 5.28 3.30
N THR A 77 8.97 5.29 3.99
CA THR A 77 8.78 4.96 5.41
C THR A 77 7.76 3.82 5.58
N ALA A 78 7.68 3.22 6.77
CA ALA A 78 6.71 2.16 7.06
C ALA A 78 5.27 2.63 6.86
N PHE A 79 4.95 3.83 7.34
CA PHE A 79 3.65 4.47 7.17
C PHE A 79 3.25 4.59 5.70
N GLN A 80 4.15 5.09 4.85
CA GLN A 80 3.90 5.25 3.42
C GLN A 80 3.75 3.90 2.71
N THR A 81 4.61 2.94 3.03
CA THR A 81 4.51 1.56 2.54
C THR A 81 3.15 0.94 2.89
N TRP A 82 2.71 1.08 4.15
CA TRP A 82 1.40 0.60 4.58
C TRP A 82 0.25 1.30 3.86
N LYS A 83 0.32 2.62 3.66
CA LYS A 83 -0.71 3.38 2.94
C LYS A 83 -0.87 2.90 1.49
N ILE A 84 0.23 2.64 0.79
CA ILE A 84 0.21 2.11 -0.60
C ILE A 84 -0.43 0.72 -0.63
N LEU A 85 -0.04 -0.15 0.32
CA LEU A 85 -0.61 -1.48 0.45
C LEU A 85 -2.11 -1.42 0.77
N LYS A 86 -2.50 -0.60 1.75
CA LYS A 86 -3.90 -0.38 2.13
C LYS A 86 -4.73 0.03 0.92
N HIS A 87 -4.29 1.03 0.15
CA HIS A 87 -4.98 1.44 -1.09
C HIS A 87 -5.08 0.32 -2.13
N SER A 88 -4.08 -0.57 -2.19
CA SER A 88 -4.09 -1.72 -3.10
C SER A 88 -5.07 -2.81 -2.67
N PHE A 89 -5.25 -3.00 -1.35
CA PHE A 89 -6.22 -3.94 -0.78
C PHE A 89 -7.65 -3.38 -0.75
N THR A 90 -7.81 -2.07 -0.57
CA THR A 90 -9.10 -1.36 -0.61
C THR A 90 -9.39 -0.88 -2.03
N ARG A 91 -9.44 -1.81 -3.01
CA ARG A 91 -9.77 -1.53 -4.41
C ARG A 91 -10.89 -0.50 -4.49
N SER A 92 -10.69 0.58 -5.25
CA SER A 92 -11.68 1.65 -5.35
C SER A 92 -13.02 1.08 -5.84
N PRO A 93 -14.17 1.61 -5.38
CA PRO A 93 -15.48 1.18 -5.85
C PRO A 93 -15.57 1.13 -7.38
N GLU A 94 -14.93 2.07 -8.08
CA GLU A 94 -14.89 2.17 -9.54
C GLU A 94 -14.12 1.02 -10.18
N ARG A 95 -13.01 0.59 -9.59
CA ARG A 95 -12.22 -0.53 -10.10
C ARG A 95 -12.92 -1.86 -9.84
N ARG A 96 -13.61 -2.00 -8.69
CA ARG A 96 -14.48 -3.15 -8.40
C ARG A 96 -15.66 -3.20 -9.38
N LYS A 97 -16.30 -2.05 -9.63
CA LYS A 97 -17.36 -1.89 -10.63
C LYS A 97 -16.88 -2.29 -12.02
N LEU A 98 -15.69 -1.85 -12.44
CA LEU A 98 -15.10 -2.20 -13.73
C LEU A 98 -14.82 -3.71 -13.85
N GLU A 99 -14.31 -4.35 -12.80
CA GLU A 99 -14.08 -5.81 -12.79
C GLU A 99 -15.38 -6.60 -12.87
N ILE A 100 -16.43 -6.18 -12.16
CA ILE A 100 -17.73 -6.83 -12.21
C ILE A 100 -18.41 -6.59 -13.58
N GLN A 101 -18.32 -5.38 -14.14
CA GLN A 101 -18.75 -5.10 -15.51
C GLN A 101 -18.04 -5.96 -16.55
N ASN A 102 -16.73 -6.20 -16.38
CA ASN A 102 -15.99 -7.12 -17.23
C ASN A 102 -16.41 -8.58 -17.02
N LYS A 103 -16.73 -9.01 -15.79
CA LYS A 103 -17.32 -10.35 -15.55
C LYS A 103 -18.66 -10.50 -16.26
N ILE A 104 -19.55 -9.52 -16.15
CA ILE A 104 -20.86 -9.53 -16.81
C ILE A 104 -20.71 -9.55 -18.33
N SER A 105 -19.84 -8.70 -18.90
CA SER A 105 -19.60 -8.64 -20.34
C SER A 105 -19.03 -9.95 -20.91
N ASN A 106 -18.34 -10.74 -20.07
CA ASN A 106 -17.75 -12.02 -20.45
C ASN A 106 -18.63 -13.23 -20.07
N LEU A 107 -19.73 -13.03 -19.35
CA LEU A 107 -20.70 -14.09 -19.07
C LEU A 107 -21.43 -14.41 -20.38
N LYS A 108 -20.99 -15.48 -21.04
CA LYS A 108 -21.71 -16.06 -22.17
C LYS A 108 -22.62 -17.17 -21.67
N TYR A 109 -23.84 -17.21 -22.18
CA TYR A 109 -24.72 -18.35 -21.99
C TYR A 109 -24.07 -19.59 -22.62
N ASN A 110 -24.00 -20.67 -21.84
CA ASN A 110 -23.59 -21.98 -22.32
C ASN A 110 -24.86 -22.82 -22.48
N GLU A 111 -25.15 -23.28 -23.69
CA GLU A 111 -26.34 -24.08 -24.01
C GLU A 111 -26.36 -25.43 -23.27
N ASP A 112 -25.18 -25.93 -22.85
CA ASP A 112 -25.06 -27.14 -22.03
C ASP A 112 -25.38 -26.90 -20.55
N GLN A 113 -25.61 -25.65 -20.14
CA GLN A 113 -25.83 -25.26 -18.75
C GLN A 113 -27.29 -24.85 -18.52
N ASP A 114 -27.91 -25.36 -17.44
CA ASP A 114 -29.28 -25.00 -17.08
C ASP A 114 -29.45 -23.47 -17.01
N ILE A 115 -30.49 -22.97 -17.67
CA ILE A 115 -30.78 -21.54 -17.79
C ILE A 115 -30.96 -20.87 -16.42
N ASN A 116 -31.52 -21.58 -15.44
CA ASN A 116 -31.69 -21.06 -14.08
C ASN A 116 -30.34 -20.89 -13.37
N ILE A 117 -29.38 -21.79 -13.61
CA ILE A 117 -28.02 -21.67 -13.07
C ILE A 117 -27.29 -20.49 -13.72
N SER A 118 -27.50 -20.26 -15.02
CA SER A 118 -26.96 -19.11 -15.73
C SER A 118 -27.57 -17.78 -15.25
N MET A 119 -28.88 -17.75 -15.01
CA MET A 119 -29.59 -16.58 -14.47
C MET A 119 -29.14 -16.25 -13.04
N ALA A 120 -28.99 -17.25 -12.17
CA ALA A 120 -28.50 -17.04 -10.81
C ALA A 120 -27.08 -16.47 -10.79
N LYS A 121 -26.18 -16.94 -11.67
CA LYS A 121 -24.82 -16.39 -11.83
C LYS A 121 -24.84 -14.92 -12.27
N LEU A 122 -25.75 -14.55 -13.17
CA LEU A 122 -25.92 -13.18 -13.63
C LEU A 122 -26.47 -12.29 -12.52
N GLN A 123 -27.52 -12.73 -11.81
CA GLN A 123 -28.12 -11.98 -10.70
C GLN A 123 -27.13 -11.73 -9.57
N ASN A 124 -26.38 -12.74 -9.15
CA ASN A 124 -25.33 -12.56 -8.14
C ASN A 124 -24.27 -11.54 -8.58
N ALA A 125 -23.88 -11.55 -9.86
CA ALA A 125 -22.93 -10.57 -10.38
C ALA A 125 -23.52 -9.15 -10.47
N ILE A 126 -24.82 -8.99 -10.64
CA ILE A 126 -25.52 -7.70 -10.62
C ILE A 126 -25.68 -7.19 -9.18
N GLU A 127 -26.03 -8.05 -8.23
CA GLU A 127 -26.13 -7.69 -6.81
C GLU A 127 -24.77 -7.24 -6.24
N GLU A 128 -23.65 -7.79 -6.74
CA GLU A 128 -22.31 -7.31 -6.38
C GLU A 128 -22.00 -5.87 -6.85
N LEU A 129 -22.81 -5.29 -7.76
CA LEU A 129 -22.68 -3.91 -8.25
C LEU A 129 -23.47 -2.87 -7.43
N GLU A 130 -24.48 -3.30 -6.66
CA GLU A 130 -25.32 -2.45 -5.80
C GLU A 130 -24.64 -2.18 -4.44
#